data_AF-A0A6N9JSV0-F1
#
_entry.id   AF-A0A6N9JSV0-F1
#
_cell.length_a   1.000
_cell.length_b   1.000
_cell.length_c   1.000
_cell.angle_alpha   90.00
_cell.angle_beta   90.00
_cell.angle_gamma   90.00
#
_symmetry.space_group_name_H-M   'P 1'
#
loop_
_entity.id
_entity.type
_entity.pdbx_description
1 polymer ?
#
loop_
_entity_poly.entity_id
_entity_poly.type
_entity_poly.pdbx_seq_one_letter_code
_entity_poly.pdbx_strand_id
1 'polypeptide(L)'
;MERTFKHLTKADRIRIEALIKAGVKIKEIADMLHVHRSTIYRELKRGRFTALNSDLTTEERYSPDIAHDKYEENLKSKGGSLKIGNDIRLANYIEEKIMKEDYSPAAVLGEIKAQQKENEFSVMICTTTLYSYIDKGIFLHLTNKNLPVKKNKKRTYKKVKKTQARASAGESIEKRPEEIETREEFGHWEMDTVKGKRGKSKNSLLVLTERKTRDEIVMKLPEHTAAAVVNALDAIERKWGDMFKQVFKTITMDNGSEFADCEGIERSALGAGSRTKTYYCHPYSSYERGSNEVTNKMIRRHIPKGTNFDGKTDEEISAIESWVNNYPRKIHGYHSAGELFEEEIRKIS
;
A
#
# COMPACT_ATOMS: atom_id res chain seq x y z
N MET A 1 19.99 -10.07 47.19
CA MET A 1 19.20 -9.29 46.21
C MET A 1 19.74 -9.55 44.82
N GLU A 2 18.88 -9.96 43.90
CA GLU A 2 19.28 -10.29 42.52
C GLU A 2 19.86 -9.08 41.80
N ARG A 3 21.05 -9.24 41.21
CA ARG A 3 21.70 -8.22 40.39
C ARG A 3 21.28 -8.44 38.94
N THR A 4 20.40 -7.59 38.43
CA THR A 4 19.91 -7.67 37.04
C THR A 4 20.85 -6.95 36.07
N PHE A 5 21.05 -7.51 34.88
CA PHE A 5 21.74 -6.82 33.80
C PHE A 5 20.87 -5.67 33.28
N LYS A 6 21.25 -4.42 33.61
CA LYS A 6 20.57 -3.20 33.16
C LYS A 6 21.60 -2.20 32.63
N HIS A 7 21.26 -1.55 31.52
CA HIS A 7 22.03 -0.43 31.00
C HIS A 7 21.86 0.80 31.92
N LEU A 8 22.97 1.47 32.24
CA LEU A 8 22.94 2.71 33.03
C LEU A 8 22.22 3.80 32.26
N THR A 9 21.29 4.50 32.90
CA THR A 9 20.63 5.69 32.36
C THR A 9 21.50 6.94 32.52
N LYS A 10 21.12 8.08 31.92
CA LYS A 10 21.83 9.35 32.17
C LYS A 10 21.75 9.77 33.65
N ALA A 11 20.60 9.54 34.29
CA ALA A 11 20.41 9.80 35.71
C ALA A 11 21.33 8.93 36.59
N ASP A 12 21.48 7.64 36.26
CA ASP A 12 22.39 6.74 36.99
C ASP A 12 23.84 7.24 36.91
N ARG A 13 24.27 7.75 35.76
CA ARG A 13 25.63 8.30 35.55
C ARG A 13 25.88 9.55 36.39
N ILE A 14 24.92 10.47 36.45
CA ILE A 14 24.99 11.65 37.32
C ILE A 14 25.07 11.23 38.79
N ARG A 15 24.31 10.20 39.18
CA ARG A 15 24.33 9.67 40.55
C ARG A 15 25.68 9.02 40.89
N ILE A 16 26.32 8.32 39.94
CA ILE A 16 27.68 7.78 40.11
C ILE A 16 28.68 8.91 40.38
N GLU A 17 28.62 10.01 39.63
CA GLU A 17 29.50 11.16 39.83
C GLU A 17 29.36 11.76 41.24
N ALA A 18 28.12 11.99 41.68
CA ALA A 18 27.83 12.54 43.01
C ALA A 18 28.36 11.63 44.14
N LEU A 19 28.16 10.31 44.02
CA LEU A 19 28.59 9.34 45.02
C LEU A 19 30.13 9.21 45.10
N ILE A 20 30.82 9.36 43.98
CA ILE A 20 32.29 9.37 43.95
C ILE A 20 32.84 10.64 44.58
N LYS A 21 32.25 11.81 44.29
CA LYS A 21 32.61 13.07 44.95
C LYS A 21 32.37 13.02 46.47
N ALA A 22 31.39 12.24 46.91
CA ALA A 22 31.12 11.99 48.33
C ALA A 22 32.01 10.89 48.96
N GLY A 23 32.96 10.30 48.21
CA GLY A 23 33.91 9.31 48.73
C GLY A 23 33.33 7.91 48.96
N VAL A 24 32.15 7.61 48.41
CA VAL A 24 31.49 6.30 48.58
C VAL A 24 32.25 5.21 47.82
N LYS A 25 32.38 4.02 48.43
CA LYS A 25 33.14 2.92 47.81
C LYS A 25 32.39 2.34 46.60
N ILE A 26 33.12 1.93 45.57
CA ILE A 26 32.55 1.37 44.32
C ILE A 26 31.60 0.19 44.56
N LYS A 27 31.88 -0.64 45.57
CA LYS A 27 30.99 -1.76 45.96
C LYS A 27 29.62 -1.26 46.44
N GLU A 28 29.61 -0.22 47.27
CA GLU A 28 28.38 0.40 47.80
C GLU A 28 27.61 1.12 46.68
N ILE A 29 28.30 1.81 45.77
CA ILE A 29 27.68 2.41 44.58
C ILE A 29 26.99 1.34 43.72
N ALA A 30 27.66 0.20 43.51
CA ALA A 30 27.10 -0.91 42.74
C ALA A 30 25.86 -1.51 43.41
N ASP A 31 25.88 -1.65 44.74
CA ASP A 31 24.75 -2.17 45.52
C ASP A 31 23.58 -1.16 45.54
N MET A 32 23.84 0.15 45.65
CA MET A 32 22.84 1.23 45.57
C MET A 32 22.15 1.33 44.19
N LEU A 33 22.89 1.02 43.12
CA LEU A 33 22.37 1.04 41.74
C LEU A 33 21.89 -0.34 41.27
N HIS A 34 21.96 -1.36 42.14
CA HIS A 34 21.58 -2.75 41.85
C HIS A 34 22.28 -3.33 40.59
N VAL A 35 23.54 -2.96 40.35
CA VAL A 35 24.34 -3.46 39.24
C VAL A 35 25.58 -4.20 39.73
N HIS A 36 26.23 -4.97 38.86
CA HIS A 36 27.49 -5.60 39.21
C HIS A 36 28.62 -4.56 39.30
N ARG A 37 29.57 -4.74 40.23
CA ARG A 37 30.75 -3.86 40.41
C ARG A 37 31.51 -3.58 39.11
N SER A 38 31.62 -4.57 38.23
CA SER A 38 32.30 -4.42 36.94
C SER A 38 31.60 -3.43 36.00
N THR A 39 30.28 -3.24 36.13
CA THR A 39 29.53 -2.24 35.37
C THR A 39 29.98 -0.84 35.75
N ILE A 40 30.16 -0.57 37.04
CA ILE A 40 30.66 0.72 37.54
C ILE A 40 32.10 0.97 37.06
N TYR A 41 33.00 -0.02 37.19
CA TYR A 41 34.37 0.13 36.68
C TYR A 41 34.43 0.40 35.16
N ARG A 42 33.61 -0.30 34.36
CA ARG A 42 33.53 -0.08 32.91
C ARG A 42 32.97 1.31 32.59
N GLU A 43 32.00 1.77 33.36
CA GLU A 43 31.43 3.12 33.22
C GLU A 43 32.46 4.21 33.54
N LEU A 44 33.19 4.06 34.65
CA LEU A 44 34.24 5.01 35.03
C LEU A 44 35.34 5.08 33.98
N LYS A 45 35.78 3.93 33.47
CA LYS A 45 36.73 3.87 32.36
C LYS A 45 36.21 4.59 31.11
N ARG A 46 34.92 4.50 30.82
CA ARG A 46 34.29 5.15 29.65
C ARG A 46 34.29 6.67 29.80
N GLY A 47 33.87 7.18 30.95
CA GLY A 47 33.77 8.62 31.24
C GLY A 47 35.05 9.30 31.75
N ARG A 48 36.18 8.58 31.78
CA ARG A 48 37.44 9.10 32.28
C ARG A 48 38.03 10.16 31.34
N PHE A 49 38.47 11.27 31.91
CA PHE A 49 39.19 12.34 31.20
C PHE A 49 40.24 12.97 32.11
N THR A 50 41.27 13.58 31.50
CA THR A 50 42.30 14.32 32.21
C THR A 50 41.85 15.78 32.35
N ALA A 51 41.72 16.25 33.58
CA ALA A 51 41.44 17.64 33.91
C ALA A 51 42.76 18.35 34.25
N LEU A 52 42.93 19.58 33.75
CA LEU A 52 43.98 20.48 34.17
C LEU A 52 43.46 21.32 35.34
N ASN A 53 44.15 21.27 36.46
CA ASN A 53 43.85 22.07 37.63
C ASN A 53 44.42 23.49 37.48
N SER A 54 43.94 24.42 38.31
CA SER A 54 44.36 25.83 38.32
C SER A 54 45.85 26.03 38.68
N ASP A 55 46.46 25.05 39.33
CA ASP A 55 47.88 25.00 39.68
C ASP A 55 48.74 24.32 38.60
N LEU A 56 48.19 24.11 37.40
CA LEU A 56 48.82 23.42 36.26
C LEU A 56 49.13 21.94 36.50
N THR A 57 48.63 21.34 37.59
CA THR A 57 48.68 19.89 37.79
C THR A 57 47.59 19.20 36.98
N THR A 58 47.79 17.93 36.65
CA THR A 58 46.79 17.13 35.92
C THR A 58 46.23 16.03 36.81
N GLU A 59 44.91 15.83 36.75
CA GLU A 59 44.23 14.76 37.47
C GLU A 59 43.19 14.04 36.61
N GLU A 60 42.97 12.76 36.87
CA GLU A 60 41.92 12.00 36.20
C GLU A 60 40.57 12.23 36.89
N ARG A 61 39.58 12.72 36.14
CA ARG A 61 38.19 12.89 36.59
C ARG A 61 37.23 12.02 35.78
N TYR A 62 36.04 11.80 36.34
CA TYR A 62 34.91 11.17 35.65
C TYR A 62 33.88 12.23 35.23
N SER A 63 33.41 12.16 33.98
CA SER A 63 32.29 12.98 33.49
C SER A 63 31.14 12.08 33.01
N PRO A 64 29.91 12.26 33.56
CA PRO A 64 28.71 11.59 33.09
C PRO A 64 28.40 11.86 31.62
N ASP A 65 28.61 13.09 31.15
CA ASP A 65 28.29 13.50 29.78
C ASP A 65 29.25 12.82 28.79
N ILE A 66 30.57 12.84 29.05
CA ILE A 66 31.56 12.12 28.22
C ILE A 66 31.24 10.61 28.19
N ALA A 67 30.84 10.04 29.32
CA ALA A 67 30.49 8.63 29.38
C ALA A 67 29.21 8.29 28.59
N HIS A 68 28.23 9.21 28.61
CA HIS A 68 26.98 9.11 27.87
C HIS A 68 27.19 9.28 26.37
N ASP A 69 27.95 10.27 25.95
CA ASP A 69 28.25 10.53 24.53
C ASP A 69 28.99 9.34 23.90
N LYS A 70 30.04 8.83 24.57
CA LYS A 70 30.73 7.60 24.12
C LYS A 70 29.81 6.38 24.10
N TYR A 71 28.81 6.31 24.98
CA TYR A 71 27.85 5.21 24.96
C TYR A 71 26.92 5.32 23.73
N GLU A 72 26.41 6.51 23.43
CA GLU A 72 25.59 6.80 22.26
C GLU A 72 26.38 6.59 20.95
N GLU A 73 27.64 7.02 20.88
CA GLU A 73 28.53 6.75 19.74
C GLU A 73 28.75 5.25 19.53
N ASN A 74 29.00 4.49 20.60
CA ASN A 74 29.14 3.05 20.53
C ASN A 74 27.83 2.34 20.11
N LEU A 75 26.67 2.88 20.47
CA LEU A 75 25.39 2.37 19.98
C LEU A 75 25.18 2.66 18.49
N LYS A 76 25.58 3.85 18.03
CA LYS A 76 25.53 4.23 16.61
C LYS A 76 26.49 3.40 15.77
N SER A 77 27.73 3.18 16.24
CA SER A 77 28.76 2.40 15.53
C SER A 77 28.45 0.91 15.49
N LYS A 78 27.71 0.40 16.49
CA LYS A 78 27.24 -0.99 16.54
C LYS A 78 26.15 -1.34 15.54
N GLY A 79 25.73 -0.41 14.67
CA GLY A 79 24.64 -0.57 13.70
C GLY A 79 24.35 -2.03 13.39
N GLY A 80 23.22 -2.55 13.89
CA GLY A 80 22.94 -3.98 13.85
C GLY A 80 23.06 -4.51 12.42
N SER A 81 23.56 -5.74 12.26
CA SER A 81 23.64 -6.38 10.95
C SER A 81 22.28 -6.26 10.26
N LEU A 82 22.30 -5.83 9.00
CA LEU A 82 21.08 -5.72 8.22
C LEU A 82 20.46 -7.12 8.13
N LYS A 83 19.15 -7.22 8.37
CA LYS A 83 18.37 -8.46 8.26
C LYS A 83 18.37 -9.02 6.84
N ILE A 84 18.52 -8.16 5.83
CA ILE A 84 18.72 -8.59 4.44
C ILE A 84 20.11 -9.21 4.23
N GLY A 85 21.04 -8.98 5.16
CA GLY A 85 22.40 -9.53 5.12
C GLY A 85 23.08 -9.22 3.79
N ASN A 86 23.63 -10.27 3.17
CA ASN A 86 24.27 -10.24 1.86
C ASN A 86 23.40 -10.89 0.77
N ASP A 87 22.07 -10.97 0.97
CA ASP A 87 21.17 -11.54 -0.02
C ASP A 87 20.93 -10.55 -1.18
N ILE A 88 21.89 -10.51 -2.09
CA ILE A 88 21.87 -9.66 -3.29
C ILE A 88 20.70 -10.05 -4.21
N ARG A 89 20.29 -11.33 -4.22
CA ARG A 89 19.18 -11.80 -5.05
C ARG A 89 17.86 -11.19 -4.58
N LEU A 90 17.58 -11.25 -3.28
CA LEU A 90 16.41 -10.62 -2.71
C LEU A 90 16.43 -9.10 -2.93
N ALA A 91 17.58 -8.45 -2.76
CA ALA A 91 17.72 -7.02 -3.00
C ALA A 91 17.36 -6.66 -4.46
N ASN A 92 17.97 -7.34 -5.43
CA ASN A 92 17.71 -7.11 -6.86
C ASN A 92 16.25 -7.37 -7.23
N TYR A 93 15.67 -8.45 -6.70
CA TYR A 93 14.26 -8.78 -6.93
C TYR A 93 13.32 -7.67 -6.42
N ILE A 94 13.59 -7.16 -5.21
CA ILE A 94 12.82 -6.05 -4.63
C ILE A 94 12.96 -4.78 -5.47
N GLU A 95 14.18 -4.43 -5.88
CA GLU A 95 14.41 -3.26 -6.73
C GLU A 95 13.68 -3.39 -8.07
N GLU A 96 13.80 -4.53 -8.73
CA GLU A 96 13.15 -4.80 -10.02
C GLU A 96 11.62 -4.67 -9.91
N LYS A 97 11.00 -5.37 -8.96
CA LYS A 97 9.54 -5.35 -8.78
C LYS A 97 9.02 -3.95 -8.44
N ILE A 98 9.70 -3.21 -7.58
CA ILE A 98 9.23 -1.87 -7.18
C ILE A 98 9.50 -0.83 -8.27
N MET A 99 10.66 -0.89 -8.93
CA MET A 99 11.08 0.17 -9.86
C MET A 99 10.58 -0.03 -11.28
N LYS A 100 10.52 -1.28 -11.77
CA LYS A 100 10.09 -1.59 -13.14
C LYS A 100 8.62 -1.98 -13.20
N GLU A 101 8.13 -2.70 -12.20
CA GLU A 101 6.76 -3.21 -12.17
C GLU A 101 5.82 -2.38 -11.27
N ASP A 102 6.27 -1.27 -10.67
CA ASP A 102 5.45 -0.38 -9.82
C ASP A 102 4.77 -1.07 -8.62
N TYR A 103 5.39 -2.14 -8.10
CA TYR A 103 4.89 -2.85 -6.93
C TYR A 103 5.08 -2.05 -5.64
N SER A 104 4.21 -2.32 -4.66
CA SER A 104 4.39 -1.77 -3.32
C SER A 104 5.30 -2.69 -2.51
N PRO A 105 6.07 -2.18 -1.54
CA PRO A 105 6.89 -3.02 -0.65
C PRO A 105 6.13 -4.18 -0.01
N ALA A 106 4.85 -3.98 0.32
CA ALA A 106 4.00 -5.02 0.88
C ALA A 106 3.61 -6.08 -0.16
N ALA A 107 3.35 -5.67 -1.40
CA ALA A 107 2.97 -6.58 -2.48
C ALA A 107 4.14 -7.50 -2.86
N VAL A 108 5.35 -6.98 -3.00
CA VAL A 108 6.54 -7.79 -3.33
C VAL A 108 6.78 -8.89 -2.29
N LEU A 109 6.82 -8.53 -1.01
CA LEU A 109 7.05 -9.52 0.05
C LEU A 109 5.88 -10.50 0.21
N GLY A 110 4.67 -10.05 -0.12
CA GLY A 110 3.49 -10.90 -0.10
C GLY A 110 3.45 -11.90 -1.25
N GLU A 111 3.84 -11.48 -2.47
CA GLU A 111 3.97 -12.31 -3.66
C GLU A 111 4.92 -13.48 -3.42
N ILE A 112 6.10 -13.20 -2.85
CA ILE A 112 7.10 -14.24 -2.52
C ILE A 112 6.48 -15.33 -1.64
N LYS A 113 5.65 -14.94 -0.66
CA LYS A 113 5.00 -15.88 0.26
C LYS A 113 3.87 -16.66 -0.41
N ALA A 114 2.99 -15.99 -1.13
CA ALA A 114 1.86 -16.62 -1.80
C ALA A 114 2.32 -17.64 -2.85
N GLN A 115 3.39 -17.33 -3.58
CA GLN A 115 3.97 -18.20 -4.60
C GLN A 115 4.98 -19.22 -4.03
N GLN A 116 5.12 -19.31 -2.70
CA GLN A 116 6.05 -20.22 -2.01
C GLN A 116 7.52 -20.10 -2.48
N LYS A 117 7.92 -18.91 -2.91
CA LYS A 117 9.27 -18.59 -3.39
C LYS A 117 10.26 -18.26 -2.27
N GLU A 118 9.89 -18.47 -1.02
CA GLU A 118 10.74 -18.17 0.14
C GLU A 118 12.07 -18.95 0.10
N ASN A 119 12.07 -20.15 -0.49
CA ASN A 119 13.27 -20.98 -0.65
C ASN A 119 14.24 -20.48 -1.73
N GLU A 120 13.84 -19.52 -2.57
CA GLU A 120 14.72 -18.88 -3.56
C GLU A 120 15.67 -17.85 -2.92
N PHE A 121 15.33 -17.39 -1.71
CA PHE A 121 16.05 -16.36 -0.97
C PHE A 121 16.67 -16.95 0.30
N SER A 122 17.81 -16.39 0.71
CA SER A 122 18.53 -16.82 1.93
C SER A 122 17.91 -16.27 3.20
N VAL A 123 17.17 -15.17 3.11
CA VAL A 123 16.52 -14.51 4.25
C VAL A 123 15.17 -13.94 3.84
N MET A 124 14.27 -13.77 4.80
CA MET A 124 13.02 -13.04 4.61
C MET A 124 12.94 -11.86 5.57
N ILE A 125 12.51 -10.70 5.06
CA ILE A 125 12.30 -9.49 5.86
C ILE A 125 10.82 -9.14 5.92
N CYS A 126 10.40 -8.47 7.00
CA CYS A 126 9.04 -7.95 7.10
C CYS A 126 8.91 -6.59 6.38
N THR A 127 7.68 -6.22 6.04
CA THR A 127 7.36 -4.97 5.31
C THR A 127 7.90 -3.72 6.01
N THR A 128 7.83 -3.63 7.34
CA THR A 128 8.37 -2.50 8.10
C THR A 128 9.90 -2.40 8.00
N THR A 129 10.59 -3.53 7.94
CA THR A 129 12.04 -3.56 7.71
C THR A 129 12.36 -3.05 6.31
N LEU A 130 11.61 -3.51 5.30
CA LEU A 130 11.79 -3.05 3.93
C LEU A 130 11.59 -1.54 3.79
N TYR A 131 10.51 -0.97 4.34
CA TYR A 131 10.33 0.48 4.38
C TYR A 131 11.50 1.20 5.08
N SER A 132 11.94 0.70 6.23
CA SER A 132 13.10 1.29 6.93
C SER A 132 14.38 1.25 6.09
N TYR A 133 14.58 0.24 5.25
CA TYR A 133 15.76 0.12 4.40
C TYR A 133 15.71 1.07 3.22
N ILE A 134 14.54 1.27 2.64
CA ILE A 134 14.32 2.29 1.59
C ILE A 134 14.55 3.70 2.17
N ASP A 135 14.04 3.97 3.38
CA ASP A 135 14.23 5.26 4.06
C ASP A 135 15.70 5.55 4.38
N LYS A 136 16.45 4.52 4.76
CA LYS A 136 17.88 4.61 5.07
C LYS A 136 18.78 4.60 3.83
N GLY A 137 18.23 4.41 2.63
CA GLY A 137 19.01 4.31 1.40
C GLY A 137 19.94 3.10 1.35
N ILE A 138 19.50 1.96 1.89
CA ILE A 138 20.29 0.71 1.90
C ILE A 138 20.36 0.08 0.50
N PHE A 139 19.33 0.30 -0.31
CA PHE A 139 19.25 -0.18 -1.69
C PHE A 139 20.08 0.69 -2.63
N LEU A 140 20.62 0.08 -3.69
CA LEU A 140 21.53 0.74 -4.62
C LEU A 140 20.79 1.73 -5.52
N HIS A 141 19.60 1.35 -5.99
CA HIS A 141 18.81 2.09 -6.95
C HIS A 141 17.43 2.48 -6.40
N LEU A 142 16.90 1.72 -5.45
CA LEU A 142 15.58 1.94 -4.89
C LEU A 142 15.57 3.04 -3.81
N THR A 143 14.77 4.06 -4.04
CA THR A 143 14.55 5.15 -3.09
C THR A 143 13.06 5.42 -2.86
N ASN A 144 12.74 6.27 -1.89
CA ASN A 144 11.38 6.76 -1.66
C ASN A 144 10.70 7.38 -2.89
N LYS A 145 11.47 7.83 -3.90
CA LYS A 145 10.90 8.41 -5.13
C LYS A 145 10.21 7.38 -6.02
N ASN A 146 10.63 6.11 -5.91
CA ASN A 146 10.12 4.97 -6.67
C ASN A 146 8.85 4.37 -6.05
N LEU A 147 8.49 4.76 -4.83
CA LEU A 147 7.30 4.21 -4.18
C LEU A 147 6.01 4.74 -4.84
N PRO A 148 5.02 3.86 -5.09
CA PRO A 148 3.81 4.21 -5.84
C PRO A 148 2.90 5.18 -5.08
N VAL A 149 2.94 5.15 -3.75
CA VAL A 149 2.16 6.06 -2.89
C VAL A 149 3.12 7.00 -2.18
N LYS A 150 3.13 8.26 -2.62
CA LYS A 150 3.91 9.33 -1.98
C LYS A 150 3.15 9.85 -0.77
N LYS A 151 3.88 10.34 0.24
CA LYS A 151 3.29 10.98 1.43
C LYS A 151 2.32 12.08 0.99
N ASN A 152 1.02 11.86 1.23
CA ASN A 152 -0.01 12.83 0.88
C ASN A 152 0.19 14.11 1.70
N LYS A 153 0.22 15.28 1.03
CA LYS A 153 -0.15 16.53 1.69
C LYS A 153 -1.61 16.41 2.13
N LYS A 154 -1.94 16.78 3.38
CA LYS A 154 -3.33 16.86 3.85
C LYS A 154 -4.16 17.60 2.80
N ARG A 155 -5.11 16.91 2.17
CA ARG A 155 -6.06 17.56 1.27
C ARG A 155 -7.01 18.38 2.14
N THR A 156 -7.15 19.66 1.83
CA THR A 156 -8.18 20.48 2.44
C THR A 156 -9.53 19.99 1.95
N TYR A 157 -10.41 19.62 2.88
CA TYR A 157 -11.79 19.28 2.56
C TYR A 157 -12.51 20.54 2.11
N LYS A 158 -12.70 20.68 0.79
CA LYS A 158 -13.64 21.68 0.27
C LYS A 158 -15.04 21.10 0.38
N LYS A 159 -15.92 21.79 1.10
CA LYS A 159 -17.35 21.46 1.15
C LYS A 159 -17.89 21.50 -0.27
N VAL A 160 -18.23 20.35 -0.84
CA VAL A 160 -18.86 20.27 -2.15
C VAL A 160 -20.22 20.95 -2.02
N LYS A 161 -20.46 22.00 -2.82
CA LYS A 161 -21.80 22.60 -2.90
C LYS A 161 -22.76 21.51 -3.38
N LYS A 162 -23.81 21.23 -2.60
CA LYS A 162 -24.91 20.36 -3.02
C LYS A 162 -25.47 20.95 -4.31
N THR A 163 -25.09 20.37 -5.44
CA THR A 163 -25.77 20.60 -6.71
C THR A 163 -27.06 19.77 -6.62
N GLN A 164 -28.12 20.15 -7.33
CA GLN A 164 -29.32 19.31 -7.33
C GLN A 164 -28.92 17.88 -7.73
N ALA A 165 -29.25 16.93 -6.86
CA ALA A 165 -29.08 15.53 -7.15
C ALA A 165 -29.92 15.21 -8.39
N ARG A 166 -29.30 14.60 -9.41
CA ARG A 166 -30.07 14.05 -10.52
C ARG A 166 -30.93 12.90 -9.97
N ALA A 167 -32.16 12.81 -10.43
CA ALA A 167 -32.98 11.63 -10.19
C ALA A 167 -32.22 10.39 -10.70
N SER A 168 -32.41 9.26 -10.03
CA SER A 168 -31.77 8.03 -10.46
C SER A 168 -32.24 7.67 -11.86
N ALA A 169 -31.30 7.32 -12.74
CA ALA A 169 -31.63 6.97 -14.13
C ALA A 169 -32.31 5.60 -14.25
N GLY A 170 -32.20 4.76 -13.23
CA GLY A 170 -32.76 3.41 -13.21
C GLY A 170 -33.10 2.94 -11.81
N GLU A 171 -32.99 1.63 -11.60
CA GLU A 171 -33.37 1.00 -10.34
C GLU A 171 -32.40 1.37 -9.20
N SER A 172 -32.93 1.80 -8.05
CA SER A 172 -32.13 2.17 -6.89
C SER A 172 -31.39 0.97 -6.30
N ILE A 173 -30.18 1.22 -5.77
CA ILE A 173 -29.39 0.25 -5.01
C ILE A 173 -30.14 -0.33 -3.80
N GLU A 174 -31.14 0.35 -3.27
CA GLU A 174 -31.98 -0.16 -2.16
C GLU A 174 -32.76 -1.43 -2.53
N LYS A 175 -33.02 -1.65 -3.83
CA LYS A 175 -33.70 -2.85 -4.32
C LYS A 175 -32.75 -3.97 -4.69
N ARG A 176 -31.44 -3.76 -4.51
CA ARG A 176 -30.43 -4.79 -4.77
C ARG A 176 -30.51 -5.86 -3.68
N PRO A 177 -30.55 -7.15 -4.04
CA PRO A 177 -30.54 -8.24 -3.06
C PRO A 177 -29.37 -8.12 -2.07
N GLU A 178 -29.65 -8.37 -0.78
CA GLU A 178 -28.69 -8.18 0.31
C GLU A 178 -27.48 -9.11 0.20
N GLU A 179 -27.63 -10.28 -0.43
CA GLU A 179 -26.53 -11.24 -0.62
C GLU A 179 -25.37 -10.65 -1.44
N ILE A 180 -25.65 -9.66 -2.30
CA ILE A 180 -24.64 -8.99 -3.13
C ILE A 180 -23.70 -8.10 -2.29
N GLU A 181 -24.10 -7.70 -1.08
CA GLU A 181 -23.27 -6.91 -0.18
C GLU A 181 -22.16 -7.70 0.49
N THR A 182 -22.32 -9.01 0.67
CA THR A 182 -21.30 -9.87 1.28
C THR A 182 -20.08 -10.03 0.37
N ARG A 183 -20.27 -9.85 -0.94
CA ARG A 183 -19.24 -10.02 -1.98
C ARG A 183 -18.70 -11.45 -2.07
N GLU A 184 -19.48 -12.43 -1.64
CA GLU A 184 -19.12 -13.84 -1.67
C GLU A 184 -19.53 -14.53 -2.98
N GLU A 185 -20.56 -14.00 -3.64
CA GLU A 185 -21.05 -14.48 -4.93
C GLU A 185 -20.28 -13.86 -6.10
N PHE A 186 -19.89 -14.71 -7.05
CA PHE A 186 -19.25 -14.29 -8.29
C PHE A 186 -20.26 -13.76 -9.30
N GLY A 187 -19.87 -12.71 -10.01
CA GLY A 187 -20.55 -12.17 -11.18
C GLY A 187 -21.29 -10.86 -10.94
N HIS A 188 -21.06 -10.21 -9.80
CA HIS A 188 -21.60 -8.87 -9.52
C HIS A 188 -20.51 -7.82 -9.76
N TRP A 189 -20.79 -6.86 -10.63
CA TRP A 189 -19.80 -5.88 -11.07
C TRP A 189 -20.12 -4.47 -10.59
N GLU A 190 -19.09 -3.69 -10.30
CA GLU A 190 -19.18 -2.23 -10.13
C GLU A 190 -18.64 -1.57 -11.41
N MET A 191 -19.39 -0.63 -11.98
CA MET A 191 -18.99 0.10 -13.18
C MET A 191 -18.63 1.55 -12.83
N ASP A 192 -17.55 2.06 -13.44
CA ASP A 192 -17.06 3.42 -13.27
C ASP A 192 -16.39 3.94 -14.55
N THR A 193 -16.12 5.25 -14.58
CA THR A 193 -15.27 5.81 -15.63
C THR A 193 -14.05 6.57 -15.10
N VAL A 194 -12.93 6.38 -15.79
CA VAL A 194 -11.71 7.15 -15.56
C VAL A 194 -11.58 8.19 -16.68
N LYS A 195 -11.74 9.47 -16.34
CA LYS A 195 -11.63 10.57 -17.32
C LYS A 195 -10.19 10.89 -17.70
N GLY A 196 -9.96 11.16 -18.98
CA GLY A 196 -8.72 11.73 -19.49
C GLY A 196 -8.55 13.21 -19.10
N LYS A 197 -7.58 13.88 -19.73
CA LYS A 197 -7.32 15.31 -19.50
C LYS A 197 -8.53 16.17 -19.89
N ARG A 198 -9.17 16.79 -18.89
CA ARG A 198 -10.35 17.66 -19.08
C ARG A 198 -10.09 18.74 -20.14
N GLY A 199 -11.02 18.88 -21.08
CA GLY A 199 -10.98 19.89 -22.15
C GLY A 199 -9.96 19.64 -23.26
N LYS A 200 -9.22 18.51 -23.21
CA LYS A 200 -8.32 18.09 -24.30
C LYS A 200 -8.67 16.69 -24.81
N SER A 201 -8.79 15.74 -23.90
CA SER A 201 -9.19 14.37 -24.25
C SER A 201 -10.70 14.26 -24.22
N LYS A 202 -11.27 13.72 -25.30
CA LYS A 202 -12.68 13.26 -25.32
C LYS A 202 -12.80 11.85 -24.75
N ASN A 203 -11.71 11.10 -24.83
CA ASN A 203 -11.65 9.71 -24.42
C ASN A 203 -11.73 9.56 -22.90
N SER A 204 -12.32 8.44 -22.48
CA SER A 204 -12.33 7.98 -21.09
C SER A 204 -12.07 6.48 -21.06
N LEU A 205 -11.81 5.91 -19.89
CA LEU A 205 -11.82 4.46 -19.74
C LEU A 205 -13.08 4.04 -19.00
N LEU A 206 -13.77 3.04 -19.52
CA LEU A 206 -14.75 2.27 -18.78
C LEU A 206 -14.00 1.25 -17.92
N VAL A 207 -14.36 1.15 -16.66
CA VAL A 207 -13.79 0.17 -15.72
C VAL A 207 -14.94 -0.61 -15.11
N LEU A 208 -14.90 -1.93 -15.23
CA LEU A 208 -15.78 -2.84 -14.52
C LEU A 208 -14.96 -3.65 -13.52
N THR A 209 -15.32 -3.58 -12.24
CA THR A 209 -14.67 -4.32 -11.14
C THR A 209 -15.58 -5.42 -10.64
N GLU A 210 -15.15 -6.68 -10.72
CA GLU A 210 -15.89 -7.82 -10.16
C GLU A 210 -15.84 -7.78 -8.61
N ARG A 211 -16.98 -7.95 -7.94
CA ARG A 211 -17.11 -7.65 -6.51
C ARG A 211 -16.45 -8.69 -5.60
N LYS A 212 -16.29 -9.94 -6.02
CA LYS A 212 -15.67 -11.02 -5.25
C LYS A 212 -14.15 -11.07 -5.46
N THR A 213 -13.69 -11.25 -6.69
CA THR A 213 -12.30 -11.46 -7.08
C THR A 213 -11.55 -10.16 -7.35
N ARG A 214 -12.27 -9.04 -7.57
CA ARG A 214 -11.69 -7.73 -7.92
C ARG A 214 -10.97 -7.72 -9.27
N ASP A 215 -11.34 -8.64 -10.14
CA ASP A 215 -10.86 -8.63 -11.52
C ASP A 215 -11.46 -7.45 -12.27
N GLU A 216 -10.66 -6.86 -13.14
CA GLU A 216 -10.98 -5.63 -13.83
C GLU A 216 -11.11 -5.87 -15.32
N ILE A 217 -12.14 -5.26 -15.91
CA ILE A 217 -12.24 -5.08 -17.36
C ILE A 217 -12.10 -3.59 -17.63
N VAL A 218 -11.11 -3.21 -18.42
CA VAL A 218 -10.78 -1.82 -18.75
C VAL A 218 -10.87 -1.62 -20.25
N MET A 219 -11.81 -0.79 -20.69
CA MET A 219 -11.99 -0.48 -22.11
C MET A 219 -11.86 1.00 -22.38
N LYS A 220 -11.24 1.34 -23.51
CA LYS A 220 -11.15 2.70 -23.99
C LYS A 220 -12.49 3.12 -24.60
N LEU A 221 -13.05 4.21 -24.08
CA LEU A 221 -14.21 4.89 -24.66
C LEU A 221 -13.73 6.05 -25.54
N PRO A 222 -14.19 6.15 -26.80
CA PRO A 222 -13.83 7.25 -27.69
C PRO A 222 -14.42 8.59 -27.23
N GLU A 223 -15.55 8.54 -26.53
CA GLU A 223 -16.15 9.72 -25.92
C GLU A 223 -16.75 9.38 -24.57
N HIS A 224 -16.89 10.40 -23.72
CA HIS A 224 -17.49 10.26 -22.41
C HIS A 224 -19.02 10.41 -22.47
N THR A 225 -19.69 9.46 -23.13
CA THR A 225 -21.14 9.48 -23.43
C THR A 225 -21.81 8.15 -23.13
N ALA A 226 -23.13 8.16 -22.91
CA ALA A 226 -23.90 6.94 -22.66
C ALA A 226 -23.88 5.96 -23.84
N ALA A 227 -23.97 6.46 -25.07
CA ALA A 227 -23.86 5.64 -26.28
C ALA A 227 -22.51 4.90 -26.36
N ALA A 228 -21.41 5.55 -25.98
CA ALA A 228 -20.10 4.91 -25.94
C ALA A 228 -20.03 3.79 -24.90
N VAL A 229 -20.64 3.98 -23.72
CA VAL A 229 -20.73 2.95 -22.68
C VAL A 229 -21.54 1.74 -23.17
N VAL A 230 -22.71 1.97 -23.77
CA VAL A 230 -23.55 0.90 -24.32
C VAL A 230 -22.78 0.09 -25.38
N ASN A 231 -22.14 0.75 -26.35
CA ASN A 231 -21.35 0.08 -27.37
C ASN A 231 -20.21 -0.77 -26.78
N ALA A 232 -19.58 -0.30 -25.71
CA ALA A 232 -18.51 -1.02 -25.05
C ALA A 232 -19.05 -2.26 -24.31
N LEU A 233 -20.19 -2.14 -23.64
CA LEU A 233 -20.88 -3.29 -23.05
C LEU A 233 -21.35 -4.28 -24.14
N ASP A 234 -21.76 -3.82 -25.33
CA ASP A 234 -22.12 -4.70 -26.45
C ASP A 234 -20.90 -5.54 -26.90
N ALA A 235 -19.72 -4.92 -26.92
CA ALA A 235 -18.48 -5.60 -27.24
C ALA A 235 -18.11 -6.65 -26.18
N ILE A 236 -18.30 -6.35 -24.89
CA ILE A 236 -18.12 -7.34 -23.80
C ILE A 236 -19.11 -8.49 -23.99
N GLU A 237 -20.38 -8.21 -24.21
CA GLU A 237 -21.40 -9.25 -24.38
C GLU A 237 -21.08 -10.16 -25.56
N ARG A 238 -20.68 -9.60 -26.71
CA ARG A 238 -20.24 -10.40 -27.86
C ARG A 238 -18.99 -11.24 -27.57
N LYS A 239 -18.06 -10.73 -26.76
CA LYS A 239 -16.82 -11.46 -26.38
C LYS A 239 -17.13 -12.68 -25.51
N TRP A 240 -18.06 -12.54 -24.56
CA TRP A 240 -18.42 -13.61 -23.63
C TRP A 240 -19.51 -14.55 -24.17
N GLY A 241 -20.30 -14.11 -25.14
CA GLY A 241 -21.35 -14.92 -25.77
C GLY A 241 -22.32 -15.49 -24.74
N ASP A 242 -22.59 -16.79 -24.85
CA ASP A 242 -23.53 -17.51 -23.99
C ASP A 242 -23.13 -17.49 -22.50
N MET A 243 -21.85 -17.31 -22.19
CA MET A 243 -21.37 -17.21 -20.81
C MET A 243 -21.68 -15.88 -20.14
N PHE A 244 -22.07 -14.84 -20.90
CA PHE A 244 -22.20 -13.47 -20.37
C PHE A 244 -23.09 -13.41 -19.12
N LYS A 245 -24.25 -14.07 -19.12
CA LYS A 245 -25.18 -14.02 -17.97
C LYS A 245 -24.66 -14.71 -16.72
N GLN A 246 -23.75 -15.66 -16.87
CA GLN A 246 -23.12 -16.35 -15.74
C GLN A 246 -22.01 -15.50 -15.12
N VAL A 247 -21.30 -14.74 -15.97
CA VAL A 247 -20.20 -13.86 -15.57
C VAL A 247 -20.69 -12.49 -15.12
N PHE A 248 -21.79 -11.97 -15.66
CA PHE A 248 -22.35 -10.64 -15.37
C PHE A 248 -23.79 -10.76 -14.88
N LYS A 249 -23.98 -11.16 -13.62
CA LYS A 249 -25.29 -11.27 -12.97
C LYS A 249 -25.93 -9.91 -12.73
N THR A 250 -25.15 -8.94 -12.24
CA THR A 250 -25.63 -7.56 -12.02
C THR A 250 -24.51 -6.54 -12.20
N ILE A 251 -24.85 -5.31 -12.58
CA ILE A 251 -23.92 -4.18 -12.64
C ILE A 251 -24.42 -3.03 -11.73
N THR A 252 -23.54 -2.50 -10.88
CA THR A 252 -23.83 -1.36 -10.00
C THR A 252 -23.04 -0.13 -10.43
N MET A 253 -23.70 1.02 -10.62
CA MET A 253 -23.06 2.25 -11.11
C MET A 253 -23.57 3.50 -10.40
N ASP A 254 -22.94 4.66 -10.64
CA ASP A 254 -23.46 5.94 -10.15
C ASP A 254 -24.40 6.61 -11.16
N ASN A 255 -24.96 7.75 -10.77
CA ASN A 255 -25.85 8.55 -11.62
C ASN A 255 -25.07 9.51 -12.55
N GLY A 256 -23.90 9.09 -13.03
CA GLY A 256 -23.12 9.79 -14.05
C GLY A 256 -23.93 9.97 -15.34
N SER A 257 -23.66 11.05 -16.08
CA SER A 257 -24.32 11.28 -17.39
C SER A 257 -24.00 10.20 -18.41
N GLU A 258 -22.82 9.62 -18.32
CA GLU A 258 -22.36 8.49 -19.11
C GLU A 258 -23.13 7.20 -18.82
N PHE A 259 -23.89 7.15 -17.73
CA PHE A 259 -24.67 5.98 -17.30
C PHE A 259 -26.17 6.24 -17.36
N ALA A 260 -26.61 7.29 -18.06
CA ALA A 260 -28.01 7.70 -18.09
C ALA A 260 -28.90 6.81 -18.97
N ASP A 261 -28.33 6.04 -19.90
CA ASP A 261 -29.08 5.15 -20.81
C ASP A 261 -29.29 3.76 -20.16
N CYS A 262 -30.18 3.71 -19.16
CA CYS A 262 -30.47 2.47 -18.42
C CYS A 262 -30.96 1.35 -19.35
N GLU A 263 -31.87 1.66 -20.27
CA GLU A 263 -32.41 0.68 -21.21
C GLU A 263 -31.31 0.13 -22.14
N GLY A 264 -30.45 1.00 -22.69
CA GLY A 264 -29.35 0.58 -23.54
C GLY A 264 -28.31 -0.27 -22.82
N ILE A 265 -28.03 0.03 -21.55
CA ILE A 265 -27.09 -0.73 -20.71
C ILE A 265 -27.65 -2.13 -20.39
N GLU A 266 -28.95 -2.25 -20.12
CA GLU A 266 -29.58 -3.53 -19.80
C GLU A 266 -29.95 -4.38 -21.03
N ARG A 267 -30.27 -3.76 -22.18
CA ARG A 267 -30.68 -4.45 -23.42
C ARG A 267 -29.64 -5.45 -23.89
N SER A 268 -29.97 -6.63 -24.41
CA SER A 268 -28.98 -7.51 -25.05
C SER A 268 -28.62 -7.09 -26.48
N ALA A 269 -27.34 -7.22 -26.86
CA ALA A 269 -26.84 -7.07 -28.21
C ALA A 269 -26.85 -8.38 -29.02
N LEU A 270 -27.09 -9.51 -28.36
CA LEU A 270 -27.10 -10.86 -28.96
C LEU A 270 -28.50 -11.38 -29.27
N GLY A 271 -29.55 -10.78 -28.70
CA GLY A 271 -30.92 -11.21 -28.95
C GLY A 271 -31.97 -10.35 -28.27
N ALA A 272 -33.22 -10.81 -28.29
CA ALA A 272 -34.30 -10.16 -27.59
C ALA A 272 -34.13 -10.32 -26.06
N GLY A 273 -34.36 -9.23 -25.32
CA GLY A 273 -34.34 -9.22 -23.86
C GLY A 273 -33.17 -8.44 -23.27
N SER A 274 -32.80 -8.80 -22.04
CA SER A 274 -31.77 -8.11 -21.25
C SER A 274 -30.50 -8.95 -21.11
N ARG A 275 -29.33 -8.29 -21.17
CA ARG A 275 -28.01 -8.88 -20.92
C ARG A 275 -27.75 -9.10 -19.43
N THR A 276 -28.12 -8.13 -18.59
CA THR A 276 -27.88 -8.14 -17.14
C THR A 276 -28.75 -7.10 -16.44
N LYS A 277 -28.90 -7.23 -15.13
CA LYS A 277 -29.63 -6.28 -14.29
C LYS A 277 -28.72 -5.17 -13.77
N THR A 278 -29.22 -3.94 -13.71
CA THR A 278 -28.47 -2.79 -13.21
C THR A 278 -29.05 -2.15 -11.95
N TYR A 279 -28.18 -1.57 -11.13
CA TYR A 279 -28.55 -0.81 -9.93
C TYR A 279 -27.76 0.49 -9.85
N TYR A 280 -28.41 1.56 -9.39
CA TYR A 280 -27.85 2.90 -9.28
C TYR A 280 -27.67 3.30 -7.82
N CYS A 281 -26.45 3.72 -7.48
CA CYS A 281 -26.10 4.23 -6.16
C CYS A 281 -26.86 5.52 -5.80
N HIS A 282 -26.93 5.81 -4.51
CA HIS A 282 -27.44 7.08 -4.04
C HIS A 282 -26.51 8.24 -4.47
N PRO A 283 -27.09 9.43 -4.79
CA PRO A 283 -26.31 10.63 -5.03
C PRO A 283 -25.36 10.93 -3.85
N TYR A 284 -24.09 11.20 -4.17
CA TYR A 284 -23.04 11.49 -3.18
C TYR A 284 -22.63 10.32 -2.26
N SER A 285 -23.05 9.09 -2.55
CA SER A 285 -22.71 7.89 -1.77
C SER A 285 -21.61 7.05 -2.42
N SER A 286 -20.42 7.62 -2.60
CA SER A 286 -19.30 6.91 -3.23
C SER A 286 -18.84 5.64 -2.48
N TYR A 287 -19.19 5.51 -1.20
CA TYR A 287 -18.87 4.34 -0.38
C TYR A 287 -19.61 3.06 -0.82
N GLU A 288 -20.72 3.19 -1.54
CA GLU A 288 -21.51 2.05 -2.08
C GLU A 288 -20.76 1.30 -3.19
N ARG A 289 -19.71 1.92 -3.76
CA ARG A 289 -18.77 1.36 -4.74
C ARG A 289 -17.32 1.49 -4.28
N GLY A 290 -17.07 1.04 -3.05
CA GLY A 290 -15.76 1.21 -2.40
C GLY A 290 -14.57 0.58 -3.16
N SER A 291 -14.82 -0.35 -4.08
CA SER A 291 -13.78 -1.05 -4.85
C SER A 291 -13.16 -0.13 -5.91
N ASN A 292 -14.02 0.63 -6.60
CA ASN A 292 -13.64 1.52 -7.69
C ASN A 292 -12.57 2.53 -7.28
N GLU A 293 -12.57 3.04 -6.04
CA GLU A 293 -11.55 4.02 -5.61
C GLU A 293 -10.14 3.40 -5.58
N VAL A 294 -10.01 2.16 -5.12
CA VAL A 294 -8.72 1.45 -5.03
C VAL A 294 -8.25 1.07 -6.43
N THR A 295 -9.14 0.51 -7.23
CA THR A 295 -8.86 0.14 -8.63
C THR A 295 -8.45 1.34 -9.46
N ASN A 296 -9.22 2.43 -9.41
CA ASN A 296 -8.88 3.65 -10.14
C ASN A 296 -7.52 4.19 -9.70
N LYS A 297 -7.13 4.08 -8.43
CA LYS A 297 -5.78 4.46 -7.99
C LYS A 297 -4.69 3.59 -8.62
N MET A 298 -4.93 2.29 -8.81
CA MET A 298 -4.00 1.37 -9.48
C MET A 298 -3.83 1.73 -10.96
N ILE A 299 -4.94 1.90 -11.69
CA ILE A 299 -4.94 2.38 -13.08
C ILE A 299 -4.18 3.72 -13.19
N ARG A 300 -4.42 4.65 -12.25
CA ARG A 300 -3.78 5.98 -12.23
C ARG A 300 -2.28 5.95 -11.95
N ARG A 301 -1.67 4.82 -11.57
CA ARG A 301 -0.21 4.67 -11.51
C ARG A 301 0.40 4.74 -12.91
N HIS A 302 -0.20 4.04 -13.86
CA HIS A 302 0.24 4.00 -15.26
C HIS A 302 -0.26 5.19 -16.06
N ILE A 303 -1.44 5.72 -15.73
CA ILE A 303 -2.04 6.88 -16.42
C ILE A 303 -2.42 8.00 -15.44
N PRO A 304 -1.44 8.82 -15.01
CA PRO A 304 -1.66 9.91 -14.07
C PRO A 304 -2.80 10.86 -14.48
N LYS A 305 -3.36 11.55 -13.48
CA LYS A 305 -4.43 12.52 -13.73
C LYS A 305 -3.93 13.64 -14.66
N GLY A 306 -4.64 13.87 -15.77
CA GLY A 306 -4.26 14.85 -16.78
C GLY A 306 -3.49 14.27 -17.97
N THR A 307 -3.29 12.96 -18.03
CA THR A 307 -2.86 12.26 -19.25
C THR A 307 -3.92 12.39 -20.34
N ASN A 308 -3.49 12.65 -21.58
CA ASN A 308 -4.38 12.59 -22.74
C ASN A 308 -4.53 11.13 -23.18
N PHE A 309 -5.76 10.63 -23.31
CA PHE A 309 -6.04 9.26 -23.72
C PHE A 309 -6.23 9.12 -25.24
N ASP A 310 -6.22 10.22 -25.98
CA ASP A 310 -6.49 10.19 -27.43
C ASP A 310 -5.44 9.34 -28.16
N GLY A 311 -4.15 9.52 -27.82
CA GLY A 311 -3.03 8.78 -28.41
C GLY A 311 -2.68 7.46 -27.71
N LYS A 312 -3.49 6.97 -26.77
CA LYS A 312 -3.25 5.67 -26.11
C LYS A 312 -3.84 4.54 -26.94
N THR A 313 -3.09 3.48 -27.21
CA THR A 313 -3.59 2.34 -27.99
C THR A 313 -4.36 1.34 -27.11
N ASP A 314 -5.15 0.47 -27.71
CA ASP A 314 -5.89 -0.55 -26.96
C ASP A 314 -4.93 -1.59 -26.33
N GLU A 315 -3.77 -1.84 -26.94
CA GLU A 315 -2.71 -2.68 -26.37
C GLU A 315 -2.12 -2.07 -25.09
N GLU A 316 -1.91 -0.75 -25.05
CA GLU A 316 -1.47 -0.07 -23.83
C GLU A 316 -2.52 -0.17 -22.72
N ILE A 317 -3.82 -0.11 -23.05
CA ILE A 317 -4.90 -0.28 -22.07
C ILE A 317 -4.96 -1.72 -21.57
N SER A 318 -4.83 -2.70 -22.47
CA SER A 318 -4.77 -4.12 -22.12
C SER A 318 -3.56 -4.45 -21.22
N ALA A 319 -2.41 -3.83 -21.46
CA ALA A 319 -1.25 -3.97 -20.58
C ALA A 319 -1.51 -3.42 -19.16
N ILE A 320 -2.27 -2.32 -19.04
CA ILE A 320 -2.69 -1.79 -17.74
C ILE A 320 -3.68 -2.72 -17.05
N GLU A 321 -4.69 -3.23 -17.77
CA GLU A 321 -5.65 -4.22 -17.25
C GLU A 321 -4.92 -5.45 -16.72
N SER A 322 -4.05 -6.04 -17.55
CA SER A 322 -3.24 -7.19 -17.19
C SER A 322 -2.38 -6.94 -15.96
N TRP A 323 -1.72 -5.78 -15.88
CA TRP A 323 -0.95 -5.42 -14.68
C TRP A 323 -1.84 -5.32 -13.43
N VAL A 324 -3.01 -4.69 -13.55
CA VAL A 324 -3.94 -4.54 -12.41
C VAL A 324 -4.47 -5.89 -11.93
N ASN A 325 -4.81 -6.79 -12.86
CA ASN A 325 -5.37 -8.10 -12.54
C ASN A 325 -4.30 -9.06 -12.00
N ASN A 326 -3.05 -8.95 -12.47
CA ASN A 326 -1.92 -9.75 -11.98
C ASN A 326 -1.24 -9.19 -10.72
N TYR A 327 -1.62 -7.99 -10.27
CA TYR A 327 -1.04 -7.38 -9.08
C TYR A 327 -1.38 -8.17 -7.79
N PRO A 328 -0.39 -8.56 -6.97
CA PRO A 328 -0.61 -9.27 -5.70
C PRO A 328 -1.39 -8.41 -4.69
N ARG A 329 -2.58 -8.87 -4.27
CA ARG A 329 -3.45 -8.09 -3.38
C ARG A 329 -3.54 -8.71 -1.98
N LYS A 330 -3.25 -7.91 -0.95
CA LYS A 330 -3.32 -8.36 0.45
C LYS A 330 -4.68 -8.94 0.85
N ILE A 331 -5.78 -8.42 0.29
CA ILE A 331 -7.15 -8.91 0.55
C ILE A 331 -7.35 -10.36 0.10
N HIS A 332 -6.58 -10.81 -0.89
CA HIS A 332 -6.60 -12.16 -1.44
C HIS A 332 -5.43 -13.01 -0.92
N GLY A 333 -4.84 -12.67 0.22
CA GLY A 333 -3.65 -13.36 0.71
C GLY A 333 -2.45 -13.21 -0.22
N TYR A 334 -2.42 -12.15 -1.04
CA TYR A 334 -1.43 -11.87 -2.09
C TYR A 334 -1.53 -12.72 -3.36
N HIS A 335 -2.60 -13.48 -3.54
CA HIS A 335 -3.02 -13.93 -4.88
C HIS A 335 -3.46 -12.75 -5.75
N SER A 336 -3.38 -12.95 -7.06
CA SER A 336 -3.82 -11.95 -8.04
C SER A 336 -5.34 -12.01 -8.24
N ALA A 337 -5.94 -10.92 -8.73
CA ALA A 337 -7.37 -10.91 -9.03
C ALA A 337 -7.68 -11.82 -10.24
N GLY A 338 -6.79 -11.84 -11.23
CA GLY A 338 -6.91 -12.70 -12.41
C GLY A 338 -6.87 -14.19 -12.06
N GLU A 339 -5.97 -14.60 -11.17
CA GLU A 339 -5.91 -15.99 -10.67
C GLU A 339 -7.26 -16.43 -10.07
N LEU A 340 -7.81 -15.62 -9.17
CA LEU A 340 -9.09 -15.93 -8.52
C LEU A 340 -10.27 -15.87 -9.48
N PHE A 341 -10.24 -14.97 -10.47
CA PHE A 341 -11.26 -14.88 -11.50
C PHE A 341 -11.27 -16.13 -12.38
N GLU A 342 -10.10 -16.59 -12.83
CA GLU A 342 -9.99 -17.85 -13.57
C GLU A 342 -10.52 -19.05 -12.78
N GLU A 343 -10.26 -19.11 -11.47
CA GLU A 343 -10.81 -20.15 -10.60
C GLU A 343 -12.35 -20.12 -10.56
N GLU A 344 -12.97 -18.94 -10.48
CA GLU A 344 -14.42 -18.82 -10.51
C GLU A 344 -15.00 -19.16 -11.90
N ILE A 345 -14.32 -18.75 -12.98
CA ILE A 345 -14.71 -19.12 -14.35
C ILE A 345 -14.71 -20.65 -14.53
N ARG A 346 -13.70 -21.36 -13.99
CA ARG A 346 -13.64 -22.84 -14.04
C ARG A 346 -14.75 -23.54 -13.24
N LYS A 347 -15.41 -22.86 -12.29
CA LYS A 347 -16.53 -23.43 -11.52
C LYS A 347 -17.87 -23.32 -12.27
N ILE A 348 -17.97 -22.39 -13.22
CA ILE A 348 -19.19 -22.10 -13.98
C ILE A 348 -19.09 -22.52 -15.45
N SER A 349 -17.89 -22.88 -15.92
CA SER A 349 -17.67 -23.53 -17.23
C SER A 349 -17.87 -25.03 -17.08
#